data_AF-A0AB74VDB5-F1
#
_entry.id   AF-A0AB74VDB5-F1
#
_cell.length_a   1.000
_cell.length_b   1.000
_cell.length_c   1.000
_cell.angle_alpha   90.00
_cell.angle_beta   90.00
_cell.angle_gamma   90.00
#
_symmetry.space_group_name_H-M   'P 1'
#
loop_
_entity.id
_entity.type
_entity.pdbx_description
1 polymer ?
#
loop_
_entity_poly.entity_id
_entity_poly.type
_entity_poly.pdbx_seq_one_letter_code
_entity_poly.pdbx_strand_id
1 'polypeptide(L)'
;MKDINFFKPYQGKSKEKINFKRYIYGTIIIVAILITGTFAVNTVKIIMLNRSIEDYNNKLSASEIQEQLKEAEDVNKQITVLKQYDSALTDVAISVKNRDNVSDILLMDISSTVPSELSFKNLDIVDNTITIKGVATNRSAVAELKHNLSSLSKMQSVYVNSIDSSGAVEGEYSFDIKCVLKDVE
;
A
#
# COMPACT_ATOMS: atom_id res chain seq x y z
N MET A 1 36.20 95.41 -42.95
CA MET A 1 36.39 94.01 -43.42
C MET A 1 35.87 93.08 -42.33
N LYS A 2 35.18 91.99 -42.68
CA LYS A 2 34.68 91.00 -41.68
C LYS A 2 35.79 89.99 -41.40
N ASP A 3 36.25 89.91 -40.17
CA ASP A 3 37.18 88.87 -39.73
C ASP A 3 36.49 87.50 -39.76
N ILE A 4 37.04 86.60 -40.56
CA ILE A 4 36.58 85.21 -40.66
C ILE A 4 37.31 84.43 -39.56
N ASN A 5 36.58 83.95 -38.57
CA ASN A 5 37.18 83.17 -37.48
C ASN A 5 37.43 81.72 -37.94
N PHE A 6 38.66 81.45 -38.40
CA PHE A 6 39.13 80.15 -38.90
C PHE A 6 39.10 79.03 -37.85
N PHE A 7 38.91 79.34 -36.57
CA PHE A 7 38.85 78.34 -35.50
C PHE A 7 37.43 77.87 -35.16
N LYS A 8 36.40 78.42 -35.81
CA LYS A 8 35.01 77.97 -35.62
C LYS A 8 34.79 76.46 -35.85
N PRO A 9 35.48 75.77 -36.78
CA PRO A 9 35.38 74.31 -36.93
C PRO A 9 36.05 73.53 -35.78
N TYR A 10 37.01 74.14 -35.08
CA TYR A 10 37.78 73.53 -34.00
C TYR A 10 37.19 73.84 -32.60
N GLN A 11 36.21 74.73 -32.52
CA GLN A 11 35.38 74.89 -31.33
C GLN A 11 34.43 73.69 -31.26
N GLY A 12 34.76 72.71 -30.41
CA GLY A 12 33.90 71.55 -30.17
C GLY A 12 32.46 72.00 -29.93
N LYS A 13 31.51 71.42 -30.68
CA LYS A 13 30.08 71.73 -30.55
C LYS A 13 29.71 71.69 -29.07
N SER A 14 29.09 72.75 -28.54
CA SER A 14 28.59 72.75 -27.17
C SER A 14 27.68 71.54 -27.01
N LYS A 15 28.14 70.50 -26.29
CA LYS A 15 27.29 69.37 -25.95
C LYS A 15 26.11 69.96 -25.17
N GLU A 16 24.90 69.73 -25.68
CA GLU A 16 23.67 70.20 -25.07
C GLU A 16 23.71 69.83 -23.59
N LYS A 17 23.63 70.83 -22.69
CA LYS A 17 23.66 70.56 -21.25
C LYS A 17 22.34 69.90 -20.88
N ILE A 18 22.29 68.57 -21.00
CA ILE A 18 21.13 67.78 -20.61
C ILE A 18 20.86 68.08 -19.14
N ASN A 19 19.64 68.52 -18.83
CA ASN A 19 19.22 68.88 -17.47
C ASN A 19 19.06 67.61 -16.61
N PHE A 20 20.18 66.98 -16.26
CA PHE A 20 20.27 65.68 -15.56
C PHE A 20 19.42 65.64 -14.28
N LYS A 21 19.35 66.75 -13.54
CA LYS A 21 18.49 66.88 -12.35
C LYS A 21 17.00 66.68 -12.67
N ARG A 22 16.51 67.21 -13.80
CA ARG A 22 15.10 67.05 -14.21
C ARG A 22 14.76 65.60 -14.55
N TYR A 23 15.69 64.88 -15.17
CA TYR A 23 15.54 63.45 -15.44
C TYR A 23 15.52 62.63 -14.14
N ILE A 24 16.40 62.93 -13.18
CA ILE A 24 16.40 62.26 -11.86
C ILE A 24 15.08 62.49 -11.10
N TYR A 25 14.59 63.72 -11.03
CA TYR A 25 13.31 63.98 -10.35
C TYR A 25 12.15 63.27 -11.06
N GLY A 26 12.17 63.21 -12.40
CA GLY A 26 11.19 62.45 -13.17
C GLY A 26 11.22 60.95 -12.86
N THR A 27 12.40 60.34 -12.78
CA THR A 27 12.52 58.91 -12.46
C THR A 27 12.10 58.60 -11.02
N ILE A 28 12.43 59.46 -10.05
CA ILE A 28 11.99 59.31 -8.65
C ILE A 28 10.46 59.31 -8.56
N ILE A 29 9.79 60.23 -9.26
CA ILE A 29 8.32 60.31 -9.25
C ILE A 29 7.72 59.04 -9.86
N ILE A 30 8.26 58.55 -10.98
CA ILE A 30 7.78 57.31 -11.62
C ILE A 30 7.94 56.11 -10.67
N VAL A 31 9.11 55.97 -10.04
CA VAL A 31 9.37 54.89 -9.08
C VAL A 31 8.42 54.99 -7.87
N ALA A 32 8.20 56.19 -7.34
CA ALA A 32 7.27 56.40 -6.24
C ALA A 32 5.83 56.01 -6.62
N ILE A 33 5.37 56.34 -7.83
CA ILE A 33 4.06 55.94 -8.34
C ILE A 33 3.95 54.41 -8.47
N LEU A 34 5.00 53.74 -8.97
CA LEU A 34 5.00 52.28 -9.08
C LEU A 34 4.94 51.59 -7.72
N ILE A 35 5.71 52.07 -6.75
CA ILE A 35 5.72 51.52 -5.39
C ILE A 35 4.36 51.74 -4.72
N THR A 36 3.84 52.96 -4.76
CA THR A 36 2.54 53.29 -4.13
C THR A 36 1.37 52.58 -4.83
N GLY A 37 1.40 52.48 -6.15
CA GLY A 37 0.38 51.77 -6.93
C GLY A 37 0.36 50.27 -6.63
N THR A 38 1.52 49.61 -6.62
CA THR A 38 1.62 48.18 -6.28
C THR A 38 1.21 47.91 -4.83
N PHE A 39 1.63 48.78 -3.90
CA PHE A 39 1.22 48.70 -2.49
C PHE A 39 -0.31 48.80 -2.36
N ALA A 40 -0.93 49.82 -2.95
CA ALA A 40 -2.38 50.01 -2.88
C ALA A 40 -3.16 48.80 -3.45
N VAL A 41 -2.74 48.28 -4.60
CA VAL A 41 -3.37 47.09 -5.20
C VAL A 41 -3.24 45.87 -4.29
N ASN A 42 -2.07 45.65 -3.69
CA ASN A 42 -1.86 44.54 -2.76
C ASN A 42 -2.69 44.70 -1.49
N THR A 43 -2.77 45.91 -0.93
CA THR A 43 -3.60 46.18 0.25
C THR A 43 -5.08 45.90 -0.02
N VAL A 44 -5.61 46.35 -1.17
CA VAL A 44 -7.00 46.09 -1.55
C VAL A 44 -7.25 44.58 -1.70
N LYS A 45 -6.32 43.85 -2.34
CA LYS A 45 -6.42 42.39 -2.46
C LYS A 45 -6.45 41.69 -1.11
N ILE A 46 -5.58 42.07 -0.18
CA ILE A 46 -5.53 41.49 1.17
C ILE A 46 -6.84 41.74 1.92
N ILE A 47 -7.38 42.95 1.85
CA ILE A 47 -8.66 43.28 2.51
C ILE A 47 -9.80 42.45 1.92
N MET A 48 -9.85 42.31 0.59
CA MET A 48 -10.88 41.50 -0.07
C MET A 48 -10.78 40.02 0.30
N LEU A 49 -9.57 39.46 0.32
CA LEU A 49 -9.32 38.08 0.73
C LEU A 49 -9.70 37.84 2.19
N ASN A 50 -9.33 38.75 3.10
CA ASN A 50 -9.69 38.64 4.51
C ASN A 50 -11.20 38.63 4.72
N ARG A 51 -11.95 39.47 3.99
CA ARG A 51 -13.42 39.45 4.02
C ARG A 51 -14.00 38.14 3.52
N SER A 52 -13.44 37.58 2.44
CA SER A 52 -13.88 36.28 1.96
C SER A 52 -13.61 35.18 2.99
N ILE A 53 -12.44 35.18 3.62
CA ILE A 53 -12.09 34.22 4.69
C ILE A 53 -13.07 34.34 5.86
N GLU A 54 -13.39 35.57 6.27
CA GLU A 54 -14.36 35.83 7.35
C GLU A 54 -15.76 35.33 6.99
N ASP A 55 -16.23 35.56 5.76
CA ASP A 55 -17.53 35.07 5.27
C ASP A 55 -17.59 33.53 5.26
N TYR A 56 -16.53 32.87 4.79
CA TYR A 56 -16.45 31.40 4.83
C TYR A 56 -16.41 30.87 6.27
N ASN A 57 -15.64 31.50 7.16
CA ASN A 57 -15.59 31.11 8.56
C ASN A 57 -16.95 31.27 9.24
N ASN A 58 -17.68 32.34 8.96
CA ASN A 58 -19.02 32.54 9.50
C ASN A 58 -20.01 31.49 9.00
N LYS A 59 -19.94 31.13 7.71
CA LYS A 59 -20.74 30.04 7.13
C LYS A 59 -20.41 28.68 7.76
N LEU A 60 -19.13 28.37 7.91
CA LEU A 60 -18.67 27.12 8.53
C LEU A 60 -18.99 27.06 10.02
N SER A 61 -19.02 28.21 10.71
CA SER A 61 -19.33 28.32 12.13
C SER A 61 -20.83 28.40 12.41
N ALA A 62 -21.67 28.46 11.37
CA ALA A 62 -23.12 28.40 11.52
C ALA A 62 -23.49 27.08 12.21
N SER A 63 -24.36 27.15 13.22
CA SER A 63 -24.73 26.00 14.06
C SER A 63 -25.19 24.80 13.23
N GLU A 64 -25.98 25.04 12.18
CA GLU A 64 -26.49 24.01 11.29
C GLU A 64 -25.37 23.27 10.53
N ILE A 65 -24.36 24.00 10.03
CA ILE A 65 -23.23 23.40 9.31
C ILE A 65 -22.33 22.61 10.26
N GLN A 66 -22.12 23.11 11.49
CA GLN A 66 -21.38 22.39 12.52
C GLN A 66 -22.10 21.10 12.95
N GLU A 67 -23.44 21.13 13.05
CA GLU A 67 -24.24 19.96 13.39
C GLU A 67 -24.20 18.91 12.27
N GLN A 68 -24.38 19.32 11.01
CA GLN A 68 -24.25 18.43 9.85
C GLN A 68 -22.84 17.83 9.73
N LEU A 69 -21.80 18.63 9.98
CA LEU A 69 -20.42 18.15 9.97
C LEU A 69 -20.21 17.09 11.06
N LYS A 70 -20.70 17.34 12.27
CA LYS A 70 -20.60 16.40 13.39
C LYS A 70 -21.36 15.10 13.09
N GLU A 71 -22.56 15.18 12.54
CA GLU A 71 -23.33 14.00 12.13
C GLU A 71 -22.57 13.19 11.07
N ALA A 72 -22.02 13.87 10.06
CA ALA A 72 -21.21 13.21 9.02
C ALA A 72 -19.95 12.55 9.59
N GLU A 73 -19.28 13.18 10.56
CA GLU A 73 -18.13 12.60 11.26
C GLU A 73 -18.51 11.35 12.06
N ASP A 74 -19.62 11.39 12.79
CA ASP A 74 -20.12 10.26 13.57
C ASP A 74 -20.53 9.08 12.66
N VAL A 75 -21.21 9.34 11.54
CA VAL A 75 -21.56 8.32 10.55
C VAL A 75 -20.31 7.72 9.91
N ASN A 76 -19.31 8.54 9.54
CA ASN A 76 -18.05 8.03 8.99
C ASN A 76 -17.27 7.15 9.98
N LYS A 77 -17.31 7.50 11.27
CA LYS A 77 -16.73 6.67 12.33
C LYS A 77 -17.45 5.32 12.43
N GLN A 78 -18.78 5.31 12.39
CA GLN A 78 -19.56 4.07 12.39
C GLN A 78 -19.26 3.19 11.17
N ILE A 79 -19.19 3.78 9.96
CA ILE A 79 -18.82 3.07 8.73
C ILE A 79 -17.43 2.44 8.86
N THR A 80 -16.47 3.18 9.45
CA THR A 80 -15.11 2.67 9.65
C THR A 80 -15.10 1.44 10.57
N VAL A 81 -15.84 1.49 11.68
CA VAL A 81 -15.98 0.34 12.60
C VAL A 81 -16.65 -0.85 11.92
N LEU A 82 -17.73 -0.61 11.16
CA LEU A 82 -18.43 -1.67 10.42
C LEU A 82 -17.53 -2.35 9.39
N LYS A 83 -16.73 -1.59 8.65
CA LYS A 83 -15.75 -2.15 7.69
C LYS A 83 -14.70 -3.01 8.37
N GLN A 84 -14.21 -2.60 9.55
CA GLN A 84 -13.27 -3.40 10.33
C GLN A 84 -13.90 -4.71 10.79
N TYR A 85 -15.17 -4.67 11.23
CA TYR A 85 -15.90 -5.86 11.65
C TYR A 85 -16.16 -6.83 10.49
N ASP A 86 -16.56 -6.31 9.33
CA ASP A 86 -16.79 -7.09 8.11
C ASP A 86 -15.51 -7.81 7.63
N SER A 87 -14.37 -7.11 7.64
CA SER A 87 -13.07 -7.72 7.34
C SER A 87 -12.73 -8.84 8.31
N ALA A 88 -12.89 -8.60 9.61
CA ALA A 88 -12.60 -9.62 10.62
C ALA A 88 -13.53 -10.84 10.51
N LEU A 89 -14.82 -10.62 10.23
CA LEU A 89 -15.77 -11.71 10.00
C LEU A 89 -15.41 -12.51 8.75
N THR A 90 -14.98 -11.85 7.68
CA THR A 90 -14.52 -12.52 6.46
C THR A 90 -13.31 -13.40 6.74
N ASP A 91 -12.32 -12.91 7.49
CA ASP A 91 -11.15 -13.69 7.88
C ASP A 91 -11.53 -14.92 8.72
N VAL A 92 -12.47 -14.75 9.66
CA VAL A 92 -13.00 -15.85 10.46
C VAL A 92 -13.76 -16.85 9.59
N ALA A 93 -14.62 -16.39 8.68
CA ALA A 93 -15.38 -17.26 7.79
C ALA A 93 -14.47 -18.08 6.86
N ILE A 94 -13.43 -17.46 6.30
CA ILE A 94 -12.38 -18.15 5.52
C ILE A 94 -11.69 -19.20 6.40
N SER A 95 -11.30 -18.84 7.62
CA SER A 95 -10.64 -19.76 8.55
C SER A 95 -11.52 -20.95 8.94
N VAL A 96 -12.84 -20.73 9.08
CA VAL A 96 -13.82 -21.79 9.34
C VAL A 96 -14.00 -22.68 8.11
N LYS A 97 -14.13 -22.10 6.90
CA LYS A 97 -14.24 -22.88 5.66
C LYS A 97 -13.00 -23.76 5.45
N ASN A 98 -11.79 -23.23 5.70
CA ASN A 98 -10.54 -23.97 5.58
C ASN A 98 -10.42 -25.12 6.60
N ARG A 99 -11.10 -25.04 7.76
CA ARG A 99 -11.12 -26.13 8.75
C ARG A 99 -11.99 -27.31 8.35
N ASP A 100 -12.91 -27.14 7.39
CA ASP A 100 -13.76 -28.24 6.88
C ASP A 100 -13.00 -29.22 5.96
N ASN A 101 -11.72 -28.95 5.67
CA ASN A 101 -10.88 -29.85 4.90
C ASN A 101 -10.56 -31.19 5.63
N VAL A 102 -10.64 -31.22 6.96
CA VAL A 102 -10.36 -32.42 7.77
C VAL A 102 -11.67 -33.09 8.18
N SER A 103 -12.12 -34.03 7.36
CA SER A 103 -13.28 -34.88 7.64
C SER A 103 -12.86 -36.24 8.20
N ASP A 104 -13.76 -36.86 8.97
CA ASP A 104 -13.68 -38.27 9.37
C ASP A 104 -13.46 -39.21 8.17
N ILE A 105 -14.15 -38.93 7.05
CA ILE A 105 -13.98 -39.64 5.78
C ILE A 105 -12.53 -39.55 5.28
N LEU A 106 -11.93 -38.36 5.29
CA LEU A 106 -10.53 -38.20 4.85
C LEU A 106 -9.56 -38.99 5.74
N LEU A 107 -9.77 -38.97 7.05
CA LEU A 107 -8.94 -39.73 7.99
C LEU A 107 -9.07 -41.25 7.77
N MET A 108 -10.29 -41.71 7.49
CA MET A 108 -10.57 -43.11 7.21
C MET A 108 -9.98 -43.56 5.86
N ASP A 109 -10.09 -42.72 4.82
CA ASP A 109 -9.46 -42.93 3.53
C ASP A 109 -7.95 -43.07 3.68
N ILE A 110 -7.29 -42.14 4.37
CA ILE A 110 -5.84 -42.19 4.63
C ILE A 110 -5.47 -43.46 5.41
N SER A 111 -6.21 -43.80 6.46
CA SER A 111 -5.96 -45.01 7.25
C SER A 111 -6.11 -46.29 6.41
N SER A 112 -6.98 -46.30 5.40
CA SER A 112 -7.17 -47.46 4.51
C SER A 112 -6.03 -47.69 3.53
N THR A 113 -5.16 -46.69 3.34
CA THR A 113 -4.02 -46.77 2.41
C THR A 113 -2.76 -47.39 3.02
N VAL A 114 -2.76 -47.69 4.32
CA VAL A 114 -1.60 -48.15 5.09
C VAL A 114 -1.25 -49.60 4.74
N PRO A 115 -0.06 -49.88 4.16
CA PRO A 115 0.42 -51.24 3.92
C PRO A 115 0.77 -51.98 5.22
N SER A 116 0.79 -53.31 5.20
CA SER A 116 1.09 -54.17 6.36
C SER A 116 2.48 -53.95 6.96
N GLU A 117 3.43 -53.50 6.14
CA GLU A 117 4.85 -53.34 6.45
C GLU A 117 5.20 -51.94 6.99
N LEU A 118 4.20 -51.14 7.34
CA LEU A 118 4.33 -49.72 7.64
C LEU A 118 3.45 -49.30 8.82
N SER A 119 3.93 -48.37 9.64
CA SER A 119 3.18 -47.78 10.74
C SER A 119 3.35 -46.26 10.82
N PHE A 120 2.24 -45.56 11.02
CA PHE A 120 2.25 -44.11 11.25
C PHE A 120 2.65 -43.79 12.67
N LYS A 121 3.54 -42.81 12.83
CA LYS A 121 3.92 -42.23 14.12
C LYS A 121 3.25 -40.88 14.35
N ASN A 122 3.12 -40.08 13.29
CA ASN A 122 2.55 -38.75 13.36
C ASN A 122 1.82 -38.42 12.07
N LEU A 123 0.66 -37.80 12.19
CA LEU A 123 -0.07 -37.20 11.08
C LEU A 123 -0.38 -35.77 11.47
N ASP A 124 0.13 -34.84 10.68
CA ASP A 124 -0.04 -33.40 10.86
C ASP A 124 -0.82 -32.84 9.67
N ILE A 125 -1.85 -32.03 9.94
CA ILE A 125 -2.63 -31.36 8.91
C ILE A 125 -2.61 -29.87 9.18
N VAL A 126 -2.04 -29.13 8.23
CA VAL A 126 -2.01 -27.66 8.25
C VAL A 126 -2.55 -27.18 6.91
N ASP A 127 -3.65 -26.44 6.95
CA ASP A 127 -4.39 -25.97 5.77
C ASP A 127 -4.75 -27.15 4.84
N ASN A 128 -4.27 -27.13 3.59
CA ASN A 128 -4.46 -28.21 2.62
C ASN A 128 -3.28 -29.19 2.58
N THR A 129 -2.33 -29.11 3.50
CA THR A 129 -1.14 -29.96 3.54
C THR A 129 -1.25 -31.01 4.63
N ILE A 130 -1.04 -32.28 4.26
CA ILE A 130 -0.92 -33.39 5.21
C ILE A 130 0.52 -33.87 5.22
N THR A 131 1.13 -33.93 6.40
CA THR A 131 2.46 -34.49 6.62
C THR A 131 2.34 -35.77 7.44
N ILE A 132 2.74 -36.89 6.87
CA ILE A 132 2.68 -38.21 7.49
C ILE A 132 4.11 -38.67 7.77
N LYS A 133 4.41 -38.94 9.04
CA LYS A 133 5.69 -39.50 9.48
C LYS A 133 5.46 -40.87 10.07
N GLY A 134 6.34 -41.81 9.76
CA GLY A 134 6.19 -43.17 10.23
C GLY A 134 7.46 -44.00 10.09
N VAL A 135 7.30 -45.30 10.33
CA VAL A 135 8.34 -46.31 10.12
C VAL A 135 7.86 -47.38 9.15
N ALA A 136 8.77 -47.89 8.33
CA ALA A 136 8.53 -48.96 7.38
C ALA A 136 9.66 -49.99 7.44
N THR A 137 9.31 -51.27 7.26
CA THR A 137 10.30 -52.37 7.22
C THR A 137 11.09 -52.39 5.91
N ASN A 138 10.55 -51.79 4.84
CA ASN A 138 11.21 -51.72 3.54
C ASN A 138 10.79 -50.46 2.76
N ARG A 139 11.62 -50.06 1.80
CA ARG A 139 11.37 -48.87 0.96
C ARG A 139 10.20 -49.05 -0.02
N SER A 140 9.90 -50.30 -0.41
CA SER A 140 8.79 -50.61 -1.30
C SER A 140 7.43 -50.29 -0.66
N ALA A 141 7.27 -50.54 0.65
CA ALA A 141 6.08 -50.19 1.41
C ALA A 141 5.83 -48.67 1.43
N VAL A 142 6.89 -47.85 1.49
CA VAL A 142 6.77 -46.39 1.39
C VAL A 142 6.32 -45.98 -0.02
N ALA A 143 6.81 -46.66 -1.06
CA ALA A 143 6.40 -46.41 -2.44
C ALA A 143 4.94 -46.83 -2.70
N GLU A 144 4.51 -47.93 -2.12
CA GLU A 144 3.13 -48.41 -2.16
C GLU A 144 2.18 -47.43 -1.45
N LEU A 145 2.54 -47.00 -0.23
CA LEU A 145 1.78 -45.98 0.48
C LEU A 145 1.63 -44.69 -0.35
N LYS A 146 2.73 -44.20 -0.96
CA LYS A 146 2.68 -43.03 -1.86
C LYS A 146 1.70 -43.26 -3.01
N HIS A 147 1.72 -44.44 -3.63
CA HIS A 147 0.84 -44.78 -4.74
C HIS A 147 -0.64 -44.81 -4.29
N ASN A 148 -0.93 -45.47 -3.18
CA ASN A 148 -2.28 -45.59 -2.61
C ASN A 148 -2.83 -44.21 -2.18
N LEU A 149 -2.00 -43.36 -1.58
CA LEU A 149 -2.39 -41.99 -1.26
C LEU A 149 -2.66 -41.17 -2.53
N SER A 150 -1.85 -41.36 -3.59
CA SER A 150 -2.03 -40.64 -4.86
C SER A 150 -3.31 -41.02 -5.61
N SER A 151 -3.89 -42.20 -5.33
CA SER A 151 -5.13 -42.65 -5.95
C SER A 151 -6.39 -42.13 -5.26
N LEU A 152 -6.26 -41.52 -4.07
CA LEU A 152 -7.37 -40.89 -3.37
C LEU A 152 -7.87 -39.66 -4.15
N SER A 153 -9.19 -39.58 -4.36
CA SER A 153 -9.82 -38.53 -5.16
C SER A 153 -9.59 -37.11 -4.61
N LYS A 154 -9.41 -36.97 -3.29
CA LYS A 154 -9.17 -35.71 -2.59
C LYS A 154 -7.70 -35.22 -2.66
N MET A 155 -6.77 -36.07 -3.10
CA MET A 155 -5.35 -35.71 -3.19
C MET A 155 -5.06 -35.02 -4.52
N GLN A 156 -4.43 -33.84 -4.46
CA GLN A 156 -3.91 -33.12 -5.61
C GLN A 156 -2.51 -33.60 -5.96
N SER A 157 -1.64 -33.76 -4.95
CA SER A 157 -0.29 -34.27 -5.14
C SER A 157 0.23 -34.99 -3.89
N VAL A 158 1.08 -35.99 -4.08
CA VAL A 158 1.70 -36.78 -3.00
C VAL A 158 3.17 -37.00 -3.33
N TYR A 159 4.05 -36.70 -2.38
CA TYR A 159 5.48 -36.87 -2.55
C TYR A 159 6.16 -37.34 -1.27
N VAL A 160 7.22 -38.13 -1.46
CA VAL A 160 8.08 -38.59 -0.38
C VAL A 160 9.11 -37.50 -0.13
N ASN A 161 9.09 -36.91 1.06
CA ASN A 161 9.99 -35.84 1.46
C ASN A 161 11.33 -36.41 1.94
N SER A 162 11.34 -37.48 2.75
CA SER A 162 12.56 -38.20 3.11
C SER A 162 12.31 -39.68 3.42
N ILE A 163 13.37 -40.49 3.26
CA ILE A 163 13.46 -41.86 3.75
C ILE A 163 14.84 -42.04 4.38
N ASP A 164 14.88 -42.22 5.69
CA ASP A 164 16.10 -42.28 6.49
C ASP A 164 16.22 -43.66 7.15
N SER A 165 17.45 -44.18 7.29
CA SER A 165 17.72 -45.47 7.96
C SER A 165 17.78 -45.36 9.49
N SER A 166 17.08 -44.38 10.07
CA SER A 166 17.09 -44.00 11.48
C SER A 166 15.87 -44.55 12.25
N GLY A 167 15.40 -45.75 11.88
CA GLY A 167 14.32 -46.43 12.59
C GLY A 167 14.65 -46.69 14.07
N ALA A 168 13.60 -46.92 14.88
CA ALA A 168 13.79 -47.27 16.30
C ALA A 168 14.39 -48.69 16.48
N VAL A 169 14.28 -49.51 15.43
CA VAL A 169 14.81 -50.86 15.34
C VAL A 169 15.79 -50.95 14.17
N GLU A 170 16.87 -51.71 14.35
CA GLU A 170 17.86 -51.97 13.31
C GLU A 170 17.21 -52.67 12.10
N GLY A 171 17.32 -52.05 10.92
CA GLY A 171 16.68 -52.53 9.69
C GLY A 171 15.37 -51.82 9.30
N GLU A 172 14.85 -50.92 10.13
CA GLU A 172 13.68 -50.08 9.80
C GLU A 172 14.08 -48.75 9.15
N TYR A 173 13.17 -48.22 8.33
CA TYR A 173 13.29 -46.90 7.71
C TYR A 173 12.28 -45.93 8.34
N SER A 174 12.73 -44.75 8.74
CA SER A 174 11.85 -43.62 9.02
C SER A 174 11.51 -42.92 7.71
N PHE A 175 10.27 -42.48 7.54
CA PHE A 175 9.86 -41.74 6.34
C PHE A 175 9.03 -40.50 6.69
N ASP A 176 9.02 -39.56 5.75
CA ASP A 176 8.17 -38.37 5.73
C ASP A 176 7.51 -38.27 4.35
N ILE A 177 6.18 -38.33 4.31
CA ILE A 177 5.36 -38.11 3.11
C ILE A 177 4.54 -36.85 3.29
N LYS A 178 4.56 -36.00 2.27
CA LYS A 178 3.71 -34.81 2.21
C LYS A 178 2.67 -34.95 1.09
N CYS A 179 1.44 -34.64 1.44
CA CYS A 179 0.28 -34.65 0.54
C CYS A 179 -0.33 -33.25 0.50
N VAL A 180 -0.84 -32.86 -0.67
CA VAL A 180 -1.61 -31.62 -0.86
C VAL A 180 -3.04 -32.01 -1.26
N LEU A 181 -4.02 -31.51 -0.52
CA LEU A 181 -5.45 -31.67 -0.77
C LEU A 181 -5.91 -30.74 -1.88
N LYS A 182 -6.87 -31.19 -2.68
CA LYS A 182 -7.58 -30.32 -3.63
C LYS A 182 -8.39 -29.28 -2.87
N ASP A 183 -8.47 -28.07 -3.41
CA ASP A 183 -9.37 -27.04 -2.87
C ASP A 183 -10.83 -27.50 -2.97
N VAL A 184 -11.59 -27.21 -1.93
CA VAL A 184 -13.04 -27.43 -1.90
C VAL A 184 -13.68 -26.24 -2.61
N GLU A 185 -14.20 -26.46 -3.82
CA GLU A 185 -15.10 -25.48 -4.49
C GLU A 185 -16.30 -25.19 -3.57
#